data_AF-A0PJA6-F1
#
_entry.id   AF-A0PJA6-F1
#
_cell.length_a   1.000
_cell.length_b   1.000
_cell.length_c   1.000
_cell.angle_alpha   90.00
_cell.angle_beta   90.00
_cell.angle_gamma   90.00
#
_symmetry.space_group_name_H-M   'P 1'
#
loop_
_entity.id
_entity.type
_entity.pdbx_description
1 polymer ?
#
loop_
_entity_poly.entity_id
_entity_poly.type
_entity_poly.pdbx_seq_one_letter_code
_entity_poly.pdbx_strand_id
1 'polypeptide(L)'
;SGFQMNQLRGKKSCHTGLGRSAGWNIPIGLLYCDLPEPRKPLEKAVANFFSGSCAPCADGTDFPQLCQLCPGCGCSTLNQYFGYSGAFKCLKDGAGDVAFVKHSTIFENLANKADRDQYELLCLDNTRKPVDEYKDCHLAQVPSHTVVARSMGGKEDLIWELLNQAQEHFGKKKKKKKKK
;
A
#
# COMPACT_ATOMS: atom_id res chain seq x y z
N SER A 1 18.39 10.69 -2.52
CA SER A 1 19.03 10.02 -1.37
C SER A 1 18.91 8.51 -1.58
N GLY A 2 20.02 7.79 -1.71
CA GLY A 2 20.03 6.34 -1.90
C GLY A 2 20.03 5.61 -0.55
N PHE A 3 18.99 4.84 -0.26
CA PHE A 3 18.89 3.98 0.93
C PHE A 3 18.28 2.63 0.57
N GLN A 4 18.69 1.56 1.26
CA GLN A 4 18.22 0.20 1.00
C GLN A 4 17.19 -0.26 2.04
N MET A 5 16.65 -1.47 1.88
CA MET A 5 15.61 -2.01 2.75
C MET A 5 16.03 -2.03 4.25
N ASN A 6 17.28 -2.41 4.54
CA ASN A 6 17.86 -2.37 5.89
C ASN A 6 18.16 -0.96 6.45
N GLN A 7 17.93 0.10 5.68
CA GLN A 7 18.20 1.50 6.06
C GLN A 7 16.91 2.33 6.20
N LEU A 8 15.77 1.65 6.33
CA LEU A 8 14.45 2.27 6.46
C LEU A 8 14.25 3.03 7.79
N ARG A 9 15.05 2.76 8.81
CA ARG A 9 14.99 3.48 10.09
C ARG A 9 15.20 4.98 9.87
N GLY A 10 14.34 5.78 10.50
CA GLY A 10 14.35 7.25 10.42
C GLY A 10 13.90 7.83 9.07
N LYS A 11 13.41 7.00 8.13
CA LYS A 11 12.76 7.48 6.91
C LYS A 11 11.29 7.81 7.15
N LYS A 12 10.69 8.55 6.24
CA LYS A 12 9.26 8.82 6.22
C LYS A 12 8.53 7.79 5.37
N SER A 13 7.42 7.25 5.85
CA SER A 13 6.75 6.10 5.22
C SER A 13 5.29 6.35 4.84
N CYS A 14 4.89 5.87 3.68
CA CYS A 14 3.53 5.96 3.14
C CYS A 14 2.90 4.57 3.05
N HIS A 15 1.82 4.37 3.79
CA HIS A 15 1.13 3.08 3.89
C HIS A 15 -0.28 3.15 3.27
N THR A 16 -0.75 2.05 2.71
CA THR A 16 -2.13 2.01 2.15
C THR A 16 -3.24 2.06 3.20
N GLY A 17 -2.89 1.73 4.45
CA GLY A 17 -3.81 1.58 5.58
C GLY A 17 -3.37 0.46 6.52
N LEU A 18 -3.63 0.65 7.81
CA LEU A 18 -3.34 -0.31 8.88
C LEU A 18 -3.98 -1.67 8.57
N GLY A 19 -3.24 -2.76 8.82
CA GLY A 19 -3.73 -4.13 8.66
C GLY A 19 -3.85 -4.64 7.21
N ARG A 20 -3.48 -3.85 6.21
CA ARG A 20 -3.53 -4.25 4.79
C ARG A 20 -2.27 -5.02 4.39
N SER A 21 -2.41 -5.97 3.45
CA SER A 21 -1.32 -6.88 3.06
C SER A 21 -0.04 -6.15 2.62
N ALA A 22 -0.05 -5.49 1.45
CA ALA A 22 1.16 -4.86 0.92
C ALA A 22 1.55 -3.59 1.68
N GLY A 23 0.57 -2.84 2.21
CA GLY A 23 0.81 -1.55 2.84
C GLY A 23 1.16 -1.60 4.33
N TRP A 24 0.97 -2.73 5.01
CA TRP A 24 1.25 -2.85 6.44
C TRP A 24 1.77 -4.24 6.83
N ASN A 25 0.99 -5.30 6.64
CA ASN A 25 1.31 -6.61 7.21
C ASN A 25 2.64 -7.18 6.70
N ILE A 26 2.88 -7.10 5.39
CA ILE A 26 4.14 -7.58 4.79
C ILE A 26 5.34 -6.72 5.21
N PRO A 27 5.38 -5.39 4.95
CA PRO A 27 6.56 -4.59 5.29
C PRO A 27 6.83 -4.53 6.80
N ILE A 28 5.80 -4.39 7.64
CA ILE A 28 5.99 -4.35 9.10
C ILE A 28 6.36 -5.73 9.64
N GLY A 29 5.83 -6.81 9.06
CA GLY A 29 6.24 -8.18 9.41
C GLY A 29 7.72 -8.44 9.13
N LEU A 30 8.23 -7.99 7.97
CA LEU A 30 9.65 -8.10 7.62
C LEU A 30 10.56 -7.27 8.53
N LEU A 31 10.11 -6.08 8.93
CA LEU A 31 10.87 -5.17 9.78
C LEU A 31 10.70 -5.45 11.27
N TYR A 32 9.83 -6.40 11.66
CA TYR A 32 9.39 -6.58 13.05
C TYR A 32 10.56 -6.72 14.03
N CYS A 33 11.57 -7.53 13.68
CA CYS A 33 12.74 -7.74 14.54
C CYS A 33 13.64 -6.50 14.67
N ASP A 34 13.65 -5.62 13.66
CA ASP A 34 14.44 -4.38 13.62
C ASP A 34 13.76 -3.20 14.32
N LEU A 35 12.48 -3.36 14.69
CA LEU A 35 11.74 -2.38 15.47
C LEU A 35 12.33 -2.24 16.89
N PRO A 36 12.37 -1.02 17.45
CA PRO A 36 12.83 -0.81 18.81
C PRO A 36 11.88 -1.46 19.83
N GLU A 37 12.45 -1.96 20.93
CA GLU A 37 11.66 -2.40 22.09
C GLU A 37 11.13 -1.20 22.90
N PRO A 38 9.93 -1.28 23.50
CA PRO A 38 8.98 -2.40 23.43
C PRO A 38 8.21 -2.44 22.11
N ARG A 39 8.07 -3.64 21.50
CA ARG A 39 7.28 -3.84 20.26
C ARG A 39 5.76 -3.87 20.43
N LYS A 40 5.26 -3.58 21.63
CA LYS A 40 3.83 -3.56 21.96
C LYS A 40 3.46 -2.24 22.65
N PRO A 41 2.44 -1.50 22.16
CA PRO A 41 1.69 -1.76 20.93
C PRO A 41 2.57 -1.62 19.68
N LEU A 42 2.26 -2.37 18.62
CA LEU A 42 3.08 -2.43 17.39
C LEU A 42 3.19 -1.05 16.75
N GLU A 43 2.08 -0.31 16.76
CA GLU A 43 1.92 1.04 16.26
C GLU A 43 2.96 1.98 16.86
N LYS A 44 3.23 1.89 18.17
CA LYS A 44 4.25 2.69 18.86
C LYS A 44 5.66 2.35 18.40
N ALA A 45 5.95 1.07 18.20
CA ALA A 45 7.26 0.63 17.73
C ALA A 45 7.52 1.08 16.28
N VAL A 46 6.51 1.00 15.41
CA VAL A 46 6.58 1.51 14.04
C VAL A 46 6.70 3.04 14.01
N ALA A 47 5.93 3.74 14.84
CA ALA A 47 5.98 5.19 15.02
C ALA A 47 7.36 5.70 15.43
N ASN A 48 8.10 4.92 16.23
CA ASN A 48 9.47 5.23 16.66
C ASN A 48 10.53 4.78 15.65
N PHE A 49 10.23 3.82 14.78
CA PHE A 49 11.15 3.33 13.77
C PHE A 49 11.27 4.32 12.59
N PHE A 50 10.13 4.84 12.12
CA PHE A 50 10.08 5.87 11.08
C PHE A 50 10.12 7.27 11.69
N SER A 51 10.55 8.28 10.93
CA SER A 51 10.59 9.69 11.38
C SER A 51 9.29 10.46 11.14
N GLY A 52 8.25 9.76 10.69
CA GLY A 52 6.92 10.29 10.38
C GLY A 52 6.25 9.46 9.29
N SER A 53 4.97 9.14 9.45
CA SER A 53 4.27 8.25 8.52
C SER A 53 2.91 8.81 8.09
N CYS A 54 2.37 8.25 7.01
CA CYS A 54 0.93 8.17 6.80
C CYS A 54 0.51 6.71 6.91
N ALA A 55 -0.13 6.33 8.01
CA ALA A 55 -0.75 5.04 8.22
C ALA A 55 -2.26 5.21 8.40
N PRO A 56 -3.04 5.29 7.29
CA PRO A 56 -4.48 5.44 7.39
C PRO A 56 -5.13 4.35 8.26
N CYS A 57 -6.24 4.69 8.93
CA CYS A 57 -6.93 3.84 9.90
C CYS A 57 -6.20 3.63 11.24
N ALA A 58 -4.99 4.18 11.44
CA ALA A 58 -4.35 4.21 12.76
C ALA A 58 -4.98 5.26 13.67
N ASP A 59 -4.87 5.04 14.99
CA ASP A 59 -5.27 6.02 15.99
C ASP A 59 -4.23 7.16 16.07
N GLY A 60 -4.59 8.33 15.53
CA GLY A 60 -3.74 9.51 15.54
C GLY A 60 -3.67 10.25 16.87
N THR A 61 -4.56 9.93 17.82
CA THR A 61 -4.52 10.47 19.18
C THR A 61 -3.45 9.76 19.99
N ASP A 62 -3.42 8.42 19.92
CA ASP A 62 -2.43 7.61 20.62
C ASP A 62 -1.07 7.58 19.90
N PHE A 63 -1.06 7.64 18.57
CA PHE A 63 0.14 7.50 17.74
C PHE A 63 0.26 8.62 16.69
N PRO A 64 0.47 9.89 17.10
CA PRO A 64 0.46 11.04 16.19
C PRO A 64 1.51 10.95 15.07
N GLN A 65 2.67 10.32 15.33
CA GLN A 65 3.72 10.11 14.31
C GLN A 65 3.25 9.26 13.13
N LEU A 66 2.27 8.37 13.34
CA LEU A 66 1.69 7.57 12.25
C LEU A 66 0.79 8.39 11.32
N CYS A 67 0.35 9.57 11.75
CA CYS A 67 -0.51 10.48 11.01
C CYS A 67 0.17 11.78 10.60
N GLN A 68 1.48 11.90 10.85
CA GLN A 68 2.24 13.12 10.58
C GLN A 68 2.17 13.56 9.11
N LEU A 69 2.12 12.60 8.18
CA LEU A 69 2.04 12.88 6.74
C LEU A 69 0.59 12.96 6.23
N CYS A 70 -0.38 12.52 7.02
CA CYS A 70 -1.80 12.62 6.70
C CYS A 70 -2.62 12.87 7.99
N PRO A 71 -2.73 14.13 8.44
CA PRO A 71 -3.39 14.47 9.69
C PRO A 71 -4.78 13.83 9.82
N GLY A 72 -5.02 13.19 10.96
CA GLY A 72 -6.25 12.47 11.27
C GLY A 72 -6.33 11.04 10.74
N CYS A 73 -5.34 10.53 10.00
CA CYS A 73 -5.26 9.13 9.54
C CYS A 73 -6.57 8.58 8.94
N GLY A 74 -7.33 9.40 8.20
CA GLY A 74 -8.66 9.03 7.73
C GLY A 74 -8.70 7.68 6.97
N CYS A 75 -9.61 6.79 7.40
CA CYS A 75 -9.75 5.43 6.86
C CYS A 75 -10.67 5.37 5.63
N SER A 76 -10.58 6.36 4.74
CA SER A 76 -11.42 6.46 3.54
C SER A 76 -10.72 7.26 2.45
N THR A 77 -11.28 7.23 1.25
CA THR A 77 -10.77 7.99 0.09
C THR A 77 -10.87 9.51 0.24
N LEU A 78 -11.51 10.02 1.30
CA LEU A 78 -11.47 11.45 1.64
C LEU A 78 -10.07 11.89 2.07
N ASN A 79 -9.29 10.97 2.66
CA ASN A 79 -7.87 11.18 2.88
C ASN A 79 -7.12 10.92 1.56
N GLN A 80 -6.48 11.96 1.01
CA GLN A 80 -5.78 11.89 -0.27
C GLN A 80 -4.64 10.85 -0.33
N TYR A 81 -4.09 10.46 0.83
CA TYR A 81 -3.03 9.46 0.93
C TYR A 81 -3.55 8.06 1.28
N PHE A 82 -4.87 7.85 1.32
CA PHE A 82 -5.48 6.55 1.56
C PHE A 82 -5.36 5.58 0.37
N GLY A 83 -5.11 4.31 0.69
CA GLY A 83 -5.08 3.23 -0.30
C GLY A 83 -3.85 3.20 -1.19
N TYR A 84 -3.89 2.39 -2.25
CA TYR A 84 -2.72 2.17 -3.12
C TYR A 84 -2.29 3.44 -3.84
N SER A 85 -3.21 4.13 -4.54
CA SER A 85 -2.90 5.36 -5.25
C SER A 85 -2.54 6.51 -4.30
N GLY A 86 -3.19 6.58 -3.13
CA GLY A 86 -2.88 7.58 -2.13
C GLY A 86 -1.49 7.42 -1.51
N ALA A 87 -1.10 6.18 -1.15
CA ALA A 87 0.24 5.92 -0.63
C ALA A 87 1.32 6.24 -1.67
N PHE A 88 1.09 5.93 -2.96
CA PHE A 88 2.00 6.34 -4.02
C PHE A 88 2.04 7.86 -4.21
N LYS A 89 0.90 8.55 -4.11
CA LYS A 89 0.82 10.01 -4.14
C LYS A 89 1.62 10.63 -2.98
N CYS A 90 1.57 10.06 -1.78
CA CYS A 90 2.38 10.49 -0.63
C CYS A 90 3.90 10.46 -0.91
N LEU A 91 4.37 9.46 -1.64
CA LEU A 91 5.76 9.40 -2.12
C LEU A 91 6.02 10.44 -3.22
N LYS A 92 5.14 10.51 -4.23
CA LYS A 92 5.27 11.42 -5.37
C LYS A 92 5.29 12.89 -4.95
N ASP A 93 4.49 13.27 -3.96
CA ASP A 93 4.40 14.64 -3.44
C ASP A 93 5.59 14.99 -2.53
N GLY A 94 6.51 14.05 -2.29
CA GLY A 94 7.69 14.22 -1.42
C GLY A 94 7.36 14.25 0.07
N ALA A 95 6.15 13.83 0.46
CA ALA A 95 5.77 13.76 1.87
C ALA A 95 6.49 12.59 2.58
N GLY A 96 6.62 11.45 1.92
CA GLY A 96 7.37 10.29 2.40
C GLY A 96 8.51 9.87 1.47
N ASP A 97 9.45 9.10 2.01
CA ASP A 97 10.62 8.58 1.29
C ASP A 97 10.37 7.19 0.67
N VAL A 98 9.41 6.44 1.22
CA VAL A 98 9.04 5.09 0.76
C VAL A 98 7.52 4.92 0.76
N ALA A 99 6.99 4.26 -0.27
CA ALA A 99 5.59 3.85 -0.32
C ALA A 99 5.44 2.34 -0.44
N PHE A 100 4.68 1.73 0.47
CA PHE A 100 4.40 0.30 0.46
C PHE A 100 3.11 0.02 -0.32
N VAL A 101 3.25 -0.44 -1.57
CA VAL A 101 2.13 -0.63 -2.51
C VAL A 101 2.30 -1.92 -3.33
N LYS A 102 1.30 -2.25 -4.16
CA LYS A 102 1.37 -3.39 -5.11
C LYS A 102 2.15 -3.00 -6.38
N HIS A 103 2.68 -4.00 -7.08
CA HIS A 103 3.45 -3.81 -8.31
C HIS A 103 2.73 -2.96 -9.39
N SER A 104 1.40 -3.09 -9.52
CA SER A 104 0.65 -2.38 -10.56
C SER A 104 0.39 -0.91 -10.26
N THR A 105 0.59 -0.45 -9.01
CA THR A 105 0.20 0.89 -8.56
C THR A 105 0.90 2.00 -9.35
N ILE A 106 2.19 1.86 -9.61
CA ILE A 106 2.92 2.89 -10.36
C ILE A 106 2.43 3.00 -11.80
N PHE A 107 2.12 1.87 -12.46
CA PHE A 107 1.58 1.84 -13.82
C PHE A 107 0.15 2.39 -13.91
N GLU A 108 -0.62 2.28 -12.83
CA GLU A 108 -1.97 2.85 -12.73
C GLU A 108 -1.94 4.37 -12.53
N ASN A 109 -0.85 4.94 -12.01
CA ASN A 109 -0.73 6.37 -11.68
C ASN A 109 0.21 7.15 -12.62
N LEU A 110 1.16 6.48 -13.30
CA LEU A 110 2.10 7.08 -14.24
C LEU A 110 2.07 6.33 -15.58
N ALA A 111 1.53 6.99 -16.60
CA ALA A 111 1.41 6.44 -17.95
C ALA A 111 2.75 6.41 -18.71
N ASN A 112 3.60 7.42 -18.52
CA ASN A 112 4.85 7.56 -19.26
C ASN A 112 5.98 6.79 -18.60
N LYS A 113 6.83 6.15 -19.41
CA LYS A 113 8.02 5.44 -18.92
C LYS A 113 9.02 6.41 -18.27
N ALA A 114 9.23 7.59 -18.88
CA ALA A 114 10.15 8.60 -18.35
C ALA A 114 9.82 9.06 -16.91
N ASP A 115 8.53 9.09 -16.55
CA ASP A 115 8.10 9.40 -15.18
C ASP A 115 8.35 8.21 -14.24
N ARG A 116 8.17 6.98 -14.74
CA ARG A 116 8.40 5.75 -13.96
C ARG A 116 9.88 5.48 -13.70
N ASP A 117 10.76 5.84 -14.64
CA ASP A 117 12.21 5.68 -14.53
C ASP A 117 12.82 6.53 -13.39
N GLN A 118 12.05 7.47 -12.81
CA GLN A 118 12.44 8.24 -11.63
C GLN A 118 12.20 7.50 -10.31
N TYR A 119 11.64 6.29 -10.37
CA TYR A 119 11.30 5.48 -9.20
C TYR A 119 11.98 4.11 -9.29
N GLU A 120 12.24 3.52 -8.13
CA GLU A 120 12.88 2.22 -7.98
C GLU A 120 12.15 1.40 -6.91
N LEU A 121 12.36 0.08 -6.93
CA LEU A 121 11.90 -0.85 -5.92
C LEU A 121 13.03 -1.15 -4.94
N LEU A 122 12.69 -1.29 -3.66
CA LEU A 122 13.60 -1.83 -2.64
C LEU A 122 13.47 -3.36 -2.62
N CYS A 123 14.59 -4.04 -2.83
CA CYS A 123 14.65 -5.49 -2.86
C CYS A 123 15.08 -6.04 -1.49
N LEU A 124 14.70 -7.29 -1.18
CA LEU A 124 15.01 -7.93 0.11
C LEU A 124 16.51 -8.18 0.31
N ASP A 125 17.27 -8.28 -0.78
CA ASP A 125 18.73 -8.43 -0.80
C ASP A 125 19.48 -7.10 -0.57
N ASN A 126 18.76 -6.04 -0.17
CA ASN A 126 19.28 -4.69 0.00
C ASN A 126 19.85 -4.08 -1.30
N THR A 127 19.32 -4.48 -2.45
CA THR A 127 19.54 -3.82 -3.74
C THR A 127 18.34 -2.97 -4.15
N ARG A 128 18.46 -2.27 -5.27
CA ARG A 128 17.38 -1.54 -5.93
C ARG A 128 17.24 -2.02 -7.36
N LYS A 129 16.00 -2.10 -7.84
CA LYS A 129 15.69 -2.48 -9.22
C LYS A 129 14.64 -1.55 -9.83
N PRO A 130 14.63 -1.41 -11.17
CA PRO A 130 13.57 -0.74 -11.89
C PRO A 130 12.17 -1.27 -11.54
N VAL A 131 11.15 -0.42 -11.68
CA VAL A 131 9.78 -0.72 -11.26
C VAL A 131 9.07 -1.81 -12.06
N ASP A 132 9.59 -2.15 -13.23
CA ASP A 132 9.14 -3.24 -14.09
C ASP A 132 9.76 -4.61 -13.74
N GLU A 133 10.86 -4.63 -12.97
CA GLU A 133 11.51 -5.85 -12.46
C GLU A 133 10.87 -6.36 -11.15
N TYR A 134 9.62 -6.00 -10.87
CA TYR A 134 8.91 -6.38 -9.64
C TYR A 134 8.79 -7.91 -9.43
N LYS A 135 8.93 -8.71 -10.48
CA LYS A 135 8.94 -10.18 -10.36
C LYS A 135 10.18 -10.68 -9.61
N ASP A 136 11.31 -10.02 -9.82
CA ASP A 136 12.59 -10.37 -9.19
C ASP A 136 12.88 -9.47 -7.97
N CYS A 137 12.12 -8.39 -7.79
CA CYS A 137 12.22 -7.46 -6.66
C CYS A 137 10.83 -7.16 -6.06
N HIS A 138 10.41 -7.98 -5.11
CA HIS A 138 9.19 -7.77 -4.33
C HIS A 138 9.36 -8.27 -2.90
N LEU A 139 8.52 -7.77 -1.99
CA LEU A 139 8.56 -8.17 -0.57
C LEU A 139 7.86 -9.51 -0.32
N ALA A 140 6.72 -9.74 -0.99
CA ALA A 140 5.95 -10.98 -0.90
C ALA A 140 4.92 -11.08 -2.04
N GLN A 141 4.43 -12.29 -2.30
CA GLN A 141 3.23 -12.52 -3.09
C GLN A 141 2.02 -12.64 -2.16
N VAL A 142 0.95 -11.90 -2.46
CA VAL A 142 -0.26 -11.85 -1.63
C VAL A 142 -1.50 -12.20 -2.45
N PRO A 143 -2.50 -12.89 -1.87
CA PRO A 143 -3.77 -13.14 -2.53
C PRO A 143 -4.46 -11.84 -2.96
N SER A 144 -5.28 -11.94 -4.00
CA SER A 144 -6.10 -10.81 -4.46
C SER A 144 -7.15 -10.42 -3.42
N HIS A 145 -7.56 -9.15 -3.43
CA HIS A 145 -8.73 -8.72 -2.66
C HIS A 145 -9.93 -9.60 -3.01
N THR A 146 -10.63 -10.06 -1.98
CA THR A 146 -11.72 -11.02 -2.10
C THR A 146 -13.00 -10.46 -1.49
N VAL A 147 -14.14 -10.75 -2.10
CA VAL A 147 -15.46 -10.42 -1.56
C VAL A 147 -15.76 -11.38 -0.41
N VAL A 148 -16.15 -10.85 0.74
CA VAL A 148 -16.50 -11.64 1.92
C VAL A 148 -18.00 -11.63 2.14
N ALA A 149 -18.52 -12.75 2.61
CA ALA A 149 -19.91 -12.91 3.01
C ALA A 149 -19.97 -13.55 4.41
N ARG A 150 -21.16 -13.53 5.02
CA ARG A 150 -21.39 -14.21 6.30
C ARG A 150 -21.21 -15.71 6.11
N SER A 151 -20.60 -16.39 7.09
CA SER A 151 -20.36 -17.84 7.01
C SER A 151 -21.64 -18.68 7.01
N MET A 152 -22.75 -18.16 7.54
CA MET A 152 -24.07 -18.82 7.50
C MET A 152 -25.11 -17.85 6.95
N GLY A 153 -25.84 -18.25 5.90
CA GLY A 153 -26.84 -17.40 5.25
C GLY A 153 -26.24 -16.16 4.56
N GLY A 154 -25.04 -16.32 3.99
CA GLY A 154 -24.27 -15.24 3.38
C GLY A 154 -24.77 -14.78 2.01
N LYS A 155 -25.63 -15.58 1.37
CA LYS A 155 -26.12 -15.37 -0.01
C LYS A 155 -24.97 -15.37 -1.01
N GLU A 156 -23.97 -16.21 -0.78
CA GLU A 156 -22.78 -16.41 -1.59
C GLU A 156 -23.12 -16.66 -3.07
N ASP A 157 -24.14 -17.48 -3.35
CA ASP A 157 -24.60 -17.76 -4.72
C ASP A 157 -25.12 -16.49 -5.42
N LEU A 158 -25.92 -15.68 -4.72
CA LEU A 158 -26.45 -14.42 -5.26
C LEU A 158 -25.36 -13.37 -5.44
N ILE A 159 -24.39 -13.32 -4.52
CA ILE A 159 -23.22 -12.44 -4.65
C ILE A 159 -22.42 -12.83 -5.90
N TRP A 160 -22.19 -14.12 -6.11
CA TRP A 160 -21.50 -14.61 -7.29
C TRP A 160 -22.28 -14.31 -8.58
N GLU A 161 -23.57 -14.61 -8.62
CA GLU A 161 -24.42 -14.35 -9.78
C GLU A 161 -24.41 -12.86 -10.17
N LEU A 162 -24.57 -11.97 -9.18
CA LEU A 162 -24.50 -10.52 -9.37
C LEU A 162 -23.16 -10.09 -9.95
N LEU A 163 -22.05 -10.54 -9.37
CA LEU A 163 -20.70 -10.17 -9.81
C LEU A 163 -20.39 -10.75 -11.19
N ASN A 164 -20.89 -11.95 -11.49
CA ASN A 164 -20.71 -12.59 -12.78
C ASN A 164 -21.43 -11.82 -13.89
N GLN A 165 -22.70 -11.48 -13.69
CA GLN A 165 -23.42 -10.63 -14.64
C GLN A 165 -22.77 -9.24 -14.77
N ALA A 166 -22.35 -8.64 -13.64
CA ALA A 166 -21.70 -7.34 -13.66
C ALA A 166 -20.40 -7.33 -14.48
N GLN A 167 -19.55 -8.36 -14.40
CA GLN A 167 -18.35 -8.44 -15.22
C GLN A 167 -18.64 -8.67 -16.71
N GLU A 168 -19.69 -9.43 -17.04
CA GLU A 168 -20.10 -9.66 -18.43
C GLU A 168 -20.57 -8.37 -19.11
N HIS A 169 -21.30 -7.52 -18.39
CA HIS A 169 -21.85 -6.27 -18.93
C HIS A 169 -20.91 -5.06 -18.81
N PHE A 170 -20.19 -4.93 -17.69
CA PHE A 170 -19.39 -3.74 -17.36
C PHE A 170 -17.88 -3.98 -17.26
N GLY A 171 -17.41 -5.20 -17.55
CA GLY A 171 -16.00 -5.58 -17.49
C GLY A 171 -15.08 -4.74 -18.39
N LYS A 172 -13.78 -4.72 -18.06
CA LYS A 172 -12.76 -3.84 -18.69
C LYS A 172 -12.74 -3.89 -20.24
N LYS A 173 -13.04 -5.04 -20.85
CA LYS A 173 -13.04 -5.19 -22.33
C LYS A 173 -14.32 -4.67 -23.01
N LYS A 174 -15.42 -4.45 -22.28
CA LYS A 174 -16.70 -3.98 -22.84
C LYS A 174 -16.76 -2.46 -22.99
N LYS A 175 -16.06 -1.70 -22.14
CA LYS A 175 -15.94 -0.23 -22.27
C LYS A 175 -15.28 0.23 -23.58
N LYS A 176 -14.51 -0.63 -24.27
CA LYS A 176 -13.92 -0.32 -25.58
C LYS A 176 -14.87 -0.52 -26.77
N LYS A 177 -15.96 -1.31 -26.62
CA LYS A 177 -16.93 -1.55 -27.71
C LYS A 177 -17.97 -0.45 -27.88
N LYS A 178 -18.19 0.41 -26.89
CA LYS A 178 -19.11 1.56 -26.95
C LYS A 178 -18.47 2.88 -27.41
N LYS A 179 -17.19 2.86 -27.82
CA LYS A 179 -16.46 4.01 -28.39
C LYS A 179 -16.17 3.82 -29.89
N LYS A 180 -17.11 3.24 -30.64
CA LYS A 180 -17.13 3.27 -32.10
C LYS A 180 -18.41 3.94 -32.54
#